data_AF-A0A520BJ83-F1
#
_entry.id   AF-A0A520BJ83-F1
#
_cell.length_a   1.000
_cell.length_b   1.000
_cell.length_c   1.000
_cell.angle_alpha   90.00
_cell.angle_beta   90.00
_cell.angle_gamma   90.00
#
_symmetry.space_group_name_H-M   'P 1'
#
loop_
_entity.id
_entity.type
_entity.pdbx_description
1 polymer ?
#
loop_
_entity_poly.entity_id
_entity_poly.type
_entity_poly.pdbx_seq_one_letter_code
_entity_poly.pdbx_strand_id
1 'polypeptide(L)'
;HQPTQGDPGVVAGHARGAGTDATRVASYNPWVSLSWLVTGKTVGGLQMTAERHLLDRHTALQLWTQANTWFSHDEGRKGQIAVGQWADFALLSADYFQVTDSDIAELQAELTVMGGRIVHGSGAFADLAPPLPPASPDWSPVRRFGGYQHRNPADGLFTRTGARAGLGCACASACGVHAHAHAWDRTAPADDARSFWGALGCSCWAF
;
A
#
# COMPACT_ATOMS: atom_id res chain seq x y z
N HIS A 1 -1.80 18.52 35.51
CA HIS A 1 -0.97 19.07 34.42
C HIS A 1 -0.77 17.98 33.38
N GLN A 2 -1.47 18.05 32.24
CA GLN A 2 -1.11 17.22 31.08
C GLN A 2 0.23 17.73 30.53
N PRO A 3 1.20 16.86 30.24
CA PRO A 3 2.42 17.28 29.56
C PRO A 3 2.02 17.82 28.19
N THR A 4 2.48 19.03 27.84
CA THR A 4 2.43 19.50 26.46
C THR A 4 3.30 18.55 25.65
N GLN A 5 2.69 17.62 24.91
CA GLN A 5 3.40 16.89 23.88
C GLN A 5 4.00 17.95 22.95
N GLY A 6 5.34 18.02 22.91
CA GLY A 6 6.03 18.90 21.96
C GLY A 6 5.61 18.56 20.54
N ASP A 7 5.78 19.52 19.62
CA ASP A 7 5.51 19.31 18.19
C ASP A 7 6.23 18.02 17.73
N PRO A 8 5.51 16.97 17.29
CA PRO A 8 6.15 15.73 16.86
C PRO A 8 7.05 15.95 15.64
N GLY A 9 6.85 17.04 14.89
CA GLY A 9 7.75 17.49 13.83
C GLY A 9 9.10 18.01 14.31
N VAL A 10 9.37 18.12 15.62
CA VAL A 10 10.65 18.64 16.15
C VAL A 10 11.18 17.75 17.28
N VAL A 11 12.45 17.31 17.18
CA VAL A 11 13.15 16.66 18.31
C VAL A 11 14.56 17.20 18.47
N ALA A 12 14.91 17.49 19.73
CA ALA A 12 16.18 18.12 20.10
C ALA A 12 16.47 19.39 19.28
N GLY A 13 15.45 20.17 18.94
CA GLY A 13 15.56 21.39 18.12
C GLY A 13 15.67 21.17 16.61
N HIS A 14 15.59 19.92 16.13
CA HIS A 14 15.70 19.58 14.71
C HIS A 14 14.36 19.16 14.13
N ALA A 15 14.04 19.66 12.94
CA ALA A 15 12.85 19.26 12.19
C ALA A 15 12.93 17.77 11.81
N ARG A 16 11.77 17.11 11.85
CA ARG A 16 11.58 15.70 11.50
C ARG A 16 10.47 15.57 10.48
N GLY A 17 10.66 14.61 9.60
CA GLY A 17 9.72 14.23 8.57
C GLY A 17 9.79 12.74 8.30
N ALA A 18 8.82 12.26 7.53
CA ALA A 18 8.80 10.89 7.06
C ALA A 18 8.63 10.85 5.54
N GLY A 19 9.23 9.85 4.89
CA GLY A 19 9.21 9.71 3.44
C GLY A 19 9.48 8.27 3.01
N THR A 20 9.31 7.99 1.72
CA THR A 20 9.42 6.63 1.17
C THR A 20 10.84 6.25 0.79
N ASP A 21 11.67 7.18 0.34
CA ASP A 21 12.93 6.90 -0.39
C ASP A 21 12.70 6.01 -1.65
N ALA A 22 11.56 6.22 -2.32
CA ALA A 22 11.02 5.30 -3.33
C ALA A 22 11.80 5.19 -4.65
N THR A 23 12.77 6.08 -4.89
CA THR A 23 13.60 5.99 -6.12
C THR A 23 14.66 4.89 -6.05
N ARG A 24 14.89 4.29 -4.87
CA ARG A 24 15.92 3.25 -4.69
C ARG A 24 15.49 2.01 -3.92
N VAL A 25 14.71 2.15 -2.83
CA VAL A 25 14.61 1.05 -1.84
C VAL A 25 13.17 0.67 -1.49
N ALA A 26 12.19 1.58 -1.64
CA ALA A 26 10.82 1.32 -1.19
C ALA A 26 9.74 1.69 -2.23
N SER A 27 8.49 1.38 -1.88
CA SER A 27 7.32 1.76 -2.66
C SER A 27 7.06 3.27 -2.62
N TYR A 28 6.57 3.85 -3.72
CA TYR A 28 6.03 5.21 -3.75
C TYR A 28 4.72 5.36 -2.97
N ASN A 29 4.08 4.24 -2.59
CA ASN A 29 2.81 4.24 -1.88
C ASN A 29 2.99 4.78 -0.44
N PRO A 30 2.42 5.95 -0.08
CA PRO A 30 2.58 6.53 1.25
C PRO A 30 1.95 5.67 2.35
N TRP A 31 0.93 4.89 2.02
CA TRP A 31 0.21 4.06 2.98
C TRP A 31 1.03 2.87 3.48
N VAL A 32 1.93 2.34 2.65
CA VAL A 32 2.90 1.31 3.07
C VAL A 32 3.83 1.88 4.13
N SER A 33 4.33 3.10 3.92
CA SER A 33 5.20 3.77 4.89
C SER A 33 4.47 4.14 6.18
N LEU A 34 3.24 4.65 6.09
CA LEU A 34 2.41 4.93 7.27
C LEU A 34 2.10 3.65 8.05
N SER A 35 1.76 2.55 7.36
CA SER A 35 1.58 1.23 8.00
C SER A 35 2.85 0.78 8.72
N TRP A 36 4.04 0.97 8.12
CA TRP A 36 5.31 0.63 8.77
C TRP A 36 5.60 1.51 9.99
N LEU A 37 5.34 2.81 9.95
CA LEU A 37 5.54 3.72 11.09
C LEU A 37 4.65 3.34 12.30
N VAL A 38 3.43 2.90 12.02
CA VAL A 38 2.45 2.53 13.06
C VAL A 38 2.69 1.12 13.60
N THR A 39 3.05 0.17 12.73
CA THR A 39 3.12 -1.26 13.12
C THR A 39 4.54 -1.76 13.34
N GLY A 40 5.54 -1.14 12.71
CA GLY A 40 6.92 -1.60 12.70
C GLY A 40 7.14 -2.89 11.90
N LYS A 41 6.17 -3.31 11.08
CA LYS A 41 6.20 -4.58 10.35
C LYS A 41 6.57 -4.38 8.89
N THR A 42 7.31 -5.33 8.34
CA THR A 42 7.50 -5.45 6.88
C THR A 42 6.15 -5.71 6.18
N VAL A 43 6.12 -5.53 4.86
CA VAL A 43 4.96 -5.95 4.02
C VAL A 43 4.64 -7.45 4.22
N GLY A 44 5.64 -8.27 4.53
CA GLY A 44 5.47 -9.70 4.85
C GLY A 44 5.01 -9.99 6.29
N GLY A 45 4.75 -8.96 7.11
CA GLY A 45 4.28 -9.09 8.48
C GLY A 45 5.36 -9.32 9.54
N LEU A 46 6.64 -9.45 9.14
CA LEU A 46 7.76 -9.58 10.09
C LEU A 46 7.93 -8.30 10.91
N GLN A 47 7.90 -8.41 12.24
CA GLN A 47 8.18 -7.31 13.17
C GLN A 47 9.67 -6.91 13.09
N MET A 48 9.95 -5.66 12.76
CA MET A 48 11.32 -5.11 12.72
C MET A 48 11.56 -4.07 13.82
N THR A 49 10.56 -3.26 14.13
CA THR A 49 10.68 -2.14 15.05
C THR A 49 10.15 -2.51 16.43
N ALA A 50 10.84 -2.11 17.50
CA ALA A 50 10.36 -2.32 18.87
C ALA A 50 9.13 -1.44 19.16
N GLU A 51 8.20 -1.93 19.97
CA GLU A 51 6.92 -1.24 20.28
C GLU A 51 7.09 0.21 20.74
N ARG A 52 8.10 0.48 21.57
CA ARG A 52 8.41 1.83 22.07
C ARG A 52 8.83 2.85 21.00
N HIS A 53 9.15 2.41 19.79
CA HIS A 53 9.52 3.28 18.66
C HIS A 53 8.38 3.41 17.64
N LEU A 54 7.23 2.76 17.88
CA LEU A 54 6.05 2.91 17.04
C LEU A 54 5.41 4.26 17.27
N LEU A 55 4.82 4.81 16.20
CA LEU A 55 4.08 6.06 16.25
C LEU A 55 2.58 5.77 16.29
N ASP A 56 1.83 6.59 17.02
CA ASP A 56 0.39 6.62 16.84
C ASP A 56 0.05 7.19 15.44
N ARG A 57 -1.16 6.90 14.97
CA ARG A 57 -1.60 7.25 13.63
C ARG A 57 -1.61 8.76 13.37
N HIS A 58 -1.94 9.58 14.37
CA HIS A 58 -1.94 11.04 14.21
C HIS A 58 -0.52 11.55 14.05
N THR A 59 0.40 11.12 14.91
CA THR A 59 1.82 11.49 14.82
C THR A 59 2.41 11.05 13.48
N ALA A 60 2.14 9.82 13.03
CA ALA A 60 2.61 9.32 11.74
C ALA A 60 2.09 10.17 10.57
N LEU A 61 0.79 10.50 10.57
CA LEU A 61 0.19 11.32 9.52
C LEU A 61 0.74 12.76 9.55
N GLN A 62 0.93 13.35 10.72
CA GLN A 62 1.50 14.69 10.87
C GLN A 62 2.93 14.77 10.35
N LEU A 63 3.76 13.75 10.63
CA LEU A 63 5.11 13.64 10.08
C LEU A 63 5.12 13.51 8.55
N TRP A 64 4.11 12.86 7.99
CA TRP A 64 3.98 12.67 6.55
C TRP A 64 3.42 13.89 5.80
N THR A 65 2.72 14.78 6.51
CA THR A 65 2.00 15.92 5.94
C THR A 65 2.58 17.25 6.42
N GLN A 66 2.06 17.82 7.51
CA GLN A 66 2.46 19.13 8.02
C GLN A 66 3.97 19.21 8.29
N ALA A 67 4.55 18.26 9.02
CA ALA A 67 5.95 18.40 9.46
C ALA A 67 6.93 18.39 8.27
N ASN A 68 6.58 17.70 7.18
CA ASN A 68 7.37 17.67 5.96
C ASN A 68 7.46 19.04 5.25
N THR A 69 6.56 19.98 5.54
CA THR A 69 6.55 21.29 4.88
C THR A 69 7.80 22.12 5.16
N TRP A 70 8.46 21.88 6.29
CA TRP A 70 9.73 22.50 6.66
C TRP A 70 10.82 22.23 5.63
N PHE A 71 10.92 21.00 5.12
CA PHE A 71 11.91 20.65 4.11
C PHE A 71 11.68 21.34 2.76
N SER A 72 10.44 21.77 2.48
CA SER A 72 10.08 22.50 1.27
C SER A 72 9.95 24.01 1.46
N HIS A 73 10.17 24.55 2.66
CA HIS A 73 9.87 25.96 3.00
C HIS A 73 8.41 26.36 2.65
N ASP A 74 7.47 25.44 2.88
CA ASP A 74 6.04 25.62 2.58
C ASP A 74 5.17 25.61 3.84
N GLU A 75 5.77 25.88 5.01
CA GLU A 75 5.05 25.96 6.27
C GLU A 75 3.91 26.98 6.19
N GLY A 76 2.73 26.60 6.71
CA GLY A 76 1.54 27.45 6.65
C GLY A 76 0.91 27.59 5.26
N ARG A 77 1.49 26.99 4.21
CA ARG A 77 0.92 27.00 2.85
C ARG A 77 0.18 25.70 2.51
N LYS A 78 0.65 24.57 3.04
CA LYS A 78 0.08 23.23 2.79
C LYS A 78 0.28 22.30 3.99
N GLY A 79 -0.18 21.06 3.85
CA GLY A 79 0.06 19.97 4.80
C GLY A 79 -1.02 19.80 5.88
N GLN A 80 -2.05 20.65 5.91
CA GLN A 80 -3.21 20.52 6.78
C GLN A 80 -4.49 20.93 6.06
N ILE A 81 -5.64 20.42 6.54
CA ILE A 81 -6.95 20.95 6.16
C ILE A 81 -7.25 22.15 7.06
N ALA A 82 -6.84 23.34 6.63
CA ALA A 82 -6.97 24.57 7.39
C ALA A 82 -7.23 25.78 6.49
N VAL A 83 -7.98 26.76 7.01
CA VAL A 83 -8.21 28.03 6.31
C VAL A 83 -6.88 28.74 6.04
N GLY A 84 -6.70 29.22 4.81
CA GLY A 84 -5.48 29.92 4.37
C GLY A 84 -4.42 29.02 3.75
N GLN A 85 -4.55 27.69 3.86
CA GLN A 85 -3.71 26.74 3.12
C GLN A 85 -4.30 26.39 1.77
N TRP A 86 -3.48 25.80 0.90
CA TRP A 86 -3.91 25.25 -0.38
C TRP A 86 -4.99 24.19 -0.20
N ALA A 87 -5.95 24.18 -1.11
CA ALA A 87 -6.97 23.15 -1.19
C ALA A 87 -6.39 21.86 -1.83
N ASP A 88 -5.38 21.30 -1.16
CA ASP A 88 -4.71 20.05 -1.49
C ASP A 88 -5.19 18.98 -0.52
N PHE A 89 -6.02 18.05 -1.01
CA PHE A 89 -6.54 16.97 -0.18
C PHE A 89 -6.86 15.72 -1.00
N ALA A 90 -6.95 14.59 -0.31
CA ALA A 90 -7.41 13.33 -0.88
C ALA A 90 -8.62 12.82 -0.12
N LEU A 91 -9.61 12.30 -0.86
CA LEU A 91 -10.66 11.47 -0.29
C LEU A 91 -10.17 10.02 -0.31
N LEU A 92 -10.24 9.33 0.82
CA LEU A 92 -9.72 7.98 0.95
C LEU A 92 -10.82 6.93 0.81
N SER A 93 -10.42 5.75 0.33
CA SER A 93 -11.30 4.57 0.22
C SER A 93 -11.85 4.07 1.56
N ALA A 94 -11.20 4.41 2.67
CA ALA A 94 -11.68 4.16 4.03
C ALA A 94 -11.04 5.15 5.02
N ASP A 95 -11.61 5.22 6.23
CA ASP A 95 -11.08 6.08 7.29
C ASP A 95 -9.77 5.51 7.87
N TYR A 96 -8.66 6.21 7.60
CA TYR A 96 -7.32 5.87 8.08
C TYR A 96 -7.25 5.69 9.61
N PHE A 97 -8.10 6.35 10.40
CA PHE A 97 -8.08 6.21 11.86
C PHE A 97 -8.88 5.01 12.37
N GLN A 98 -9.71 4.39 11.53
CA GLN A 98 -10.63 3.32 11.92
C GLN A 98 -10.30 1.96 11.29
N VAL A 99 -9.58 1.92 10.17
CA VAL A 99 -9.15 0.65 9.55
C VAL A 99 -8.24 -0.16 10.46
N THR A 100 -8.13 -1.47 10.26
CA THR A 100 -7.15 -2.27 11.00
C THR A 100 -5.73 -1.91 10.59
N ASP A 101 -4.75 -2.21 11.42
CA ASP A 101 -3.33 -1.94 11.13
C ASP A 101 -2.85 -2.59 9.82
N SER A 102 -3.34 -3.80 9.52
CA SER A 102 -3.04 -4.52 8.27
C SER A 102 -3.70 -3.88 7.05
N ASP A 103 -4.79 -3.14 7.23
CA ASP A 103 -5.53 -2.52 6.14
C ASP A 103 -5.03 -1.12 5.80
N ILE A 104 -4.19 -0.51 6.65
CA ILE A 104 -3.60 0.81 6.38
C ILE A 104 -2.92 0.82 5.01
N ALA A 105 -2.09 -0.19 4.70
CA ALA A 105 -1.33 -0.26 3.46
C ALA A 105 -2.20 -0.44 2.20
N GLU A 106 -3.47 -0.82 2.38
CA GLU A 106 -4.45 -1.06 1.32
C GLU A 106 -5.30 0.19 1.01
N LEU A 107 -5.15 1.26 1.79
CA LEU A 107 -5.84 2.54 1.54
C LEU A 107 -5.45 3.15 0.20
N GLN A 108 -6.40 3.89 -0.36
CA GLN A 108 -6.26 4.52 -1.68
C GLN A 108 -6.92 5.90 -1.67
N ALA A 109 -6.49 6.76 -2.58
CA ALA A 109 -7.21 7.99 -2.86
C ALA A 109 -8.27 7.72 -3.93
N GLU A 110 -9.55 7.90 -3.59
CA GLU A 110 -10.65 7.85 -4.57
C GLU A 110 -10.78 9.17 -5.35
N LEU A 111 -10.34 10.26 -4.73
CA LEU A 111 -10.30 11.59 -5.30
C LEU A 111 -9.03 12.28 -4.80
N THR A 112 -8.32 12.98 -5.69
CA THR A 112 -7.26 13.91 -5.28
C THR A 112 -7.57 15.29 -5.87
N VAL A 113 -7.50 16.30 -5.00
CA VAL A 113 -7.65 17.70 -5.35
C VAL A 113 -6.33 18.40 -5.07
N MET A 114 -5.84 19.18 -6.04
CA MET A 114 -4.66 20.03 -5.90
C MET A 114 -5.00 21.46 -6.31
N GLY A 115 -4.74 22.43 -5.45
CA GLY A 115 -5.05 23.84 -5.64
C GLY A 115 -6.52 24.08 -5.93
N GLY A 116 -7.42 23.25 -5.38
CA GLY A 116 -8.86 23.31 -5.66
C GLY A 116 -9.30 22.70 -7.00
N ARG A 117 -8.41 22.03 -7.73
CA ARG A 117 -8.74 21.31 -8.98
C ARG A 117 -8.65 19.80 -8.77
N ILE A 118 -9.63 19.07 -9.28
CA ILE A 118 -9.58 17.60 -9.29
C ILE A 118 -8.52 17.18 -10.30
N VAL A 119 -7.57 16.35 -9.85
CA VAL A 119 -6.44 15.86 -10.65
C VAL A 119 -6.40 14.34 -10.74
N HIS A 120 -7.11 13.66 -9.85
CA HIS A 120 -7.29 12.22 -9.86
C HIS A 120 -8.69 11.89 -9.34
N GLY A 121 -9.29 10.85 -9.92
CA GLY A 121 -10.59 10.32 -9.53
C GLY A 121 -10.68 8.86 -9.96
N SER A 122 -11.28 8.02 -9.13
CA SER A 122 -11.59 6.62 -9.40
C SER A 122 -13.04 6.32 -9.02
N GLY A 123 -13.56 5.17 -9.46
CA GLY A 123 -14.95 4.77 -9.17
C GLY A 123 -15.97 5.84 -9.54
N ALA A 124 -16.72 6.31 -8.54
CA ALA A 124 -17.76 7.34 -8.71
C ALA A 124 -17.22 8.72 -9.12
N PHE A 125 -15.91 8.97 -8.99
CA PHE A 125 -15.26 10.24 -9.31
C PHE A 125 -14.46 10.19 -10.62
N ALA A 126 -14.45 9.06 -11.33
CA ALA A 126 -13.65 8.87 -12.54
C ALA A 126 -13.92 9.95 -13.60
N ASP A 127 -15.19 10.31 -13.80
CA ASP A 127 -15.61 11.29 -14.80
C ASP A 127 -15.28 12.75 -14.42
N LEU A 128 -14.84 13.00 -13.18
CA LEU A 128 -14.48 14.35 -12.70
C LEU A 128 -13.00 14.68 -12.92
N ALA A 129 -12.16 13.67 -13.15
CA ALA A 129 -10.73 13.85 -13.30
C ALA A 129 -10.33 14.07 -14.77
N PRO A 130 -9.26 14.84 -15.04
CA PRO A 130 -8.71 14.91 -16.38
C PRO A 130 -8.23 13.52 -16.82
N PRO A 131 -8.33 13.18 -18.12
CA PRO A 131 -7.88 11.89 -18.62
C PRO A 131 -6.38 11.72 -18.37
N LEU A 132 -5.99 10.55 -17.87
CA LEU A 132 -4.58 10.25 -17.62
C LEU A 132 -3.81 10.20 -18.95
N PRO A 133 -2.61 10.80 -19.02
CA PRO A 133 -1.75 10.62 -20.18
C PRO A 133 -1.36 9.14 -20.31
N PRO A 134 -1.11 8.65 -21.55
CA PRO A 134 -0.67 7.28 -21.75
C PRO A 134 0.65 7.04 -21.02
N ALA A 135 0.79 5.86 -20.41
CA ALA A 135 2.02 5.50 -19.71
C ALA A 135 3.22 5.52 -20.68
N SER A 136 4.30 6.16 -20.24
CA SER A 136 5.57 6.30 -20.95
C SER A 136 6.65 5.43 -20.29
N PRO A 137 7.57 4.83 -21.05
CA PRO A 137 7.63 4.80 -22.53
C PRO A 137 6.60 3.84 -23.14
N ASP A 138 6.41 3.89 -24.47
CA ASP A 138 5.39 3.12 -25.20
C ASP A 138 5.49 1.59 -25.05
N TRP A 139 6.67 1.06 -24.73
CA TRP A 139 6.88 -0.35 -24.46
C TRP A 139 6.61 -0.75 -23.01
N SER A 140 6.28 0.22 -22.13
CA SER A 140 6.11 -0.02 -20.69
C SER A 140 5.08 -1.14 -20.44
N PRO A 141 5.42 -2.15 -19.60
CA PRO A 141 4.48 -3.19 -19.21
C PRO A 141 3.19 -2.63 -18.62
N VAL A 142 3.23 -1.44 -18.02
CA VAL A 142 2.06 -0.74 -17.47
C VAL A 142 1.00 -0.48 -18.54
N ARG A 143 1.39 -0.27 -19.81
CA ARG A 143 0.44 -0.12 -20.92
C ARG A 143 -0.31 -1.40 -21.25
N ARG A 144 0.26 -2.56 -20.94
CA ARG A 144 -0.32 -3.88 -21.26
C ARG A 144 -1.00 -4.53 -20.06
N PHE A 145 -0.42 -4.40 -18.88
CA PHE A 145 -0.85 -5.10 -17.66
C PHE A 145 -1.46 -4.16 -16.62
N GLY A 146 -1.47 -2.85 -16.86
CA GLY A 146 -1.92 -1.86 -15.88
C GLY A 146 -0.83 -1.50 -14.87
N GLY A 147 -1.18 -0.57 -13.98
CA GLY A 147 -0.27 -0.04 -12.96
C GLY A 147 -0.15 -0.94 -11.72
N TYR A 148 0.08 -0.29 -10.59
CA TYR A 148 0.10 -0.94 -9.28
C TYR A 148 -1.22 -1.71 -9.07
N GLN A 149 -1.10 -2.99 -8.71
CA GLN A 149 -2.25 -3.88 -8.56
C GLN A 149 -2.74 -3.82 -7.13
N HIS A 150 -4.03 -3.54 -6.95
CA HIS A 150 -4.65 -3.40 -5.64
C HIS A 150 -5.42 -4.66 -5.26
N ARG A 151 -5.53 -4.92 -3.96
CA ARG A 151 -6.37 -6.01 -3.45
C ARG A 151 -7.86 -5.67 -3.45
N ASN A 152 -8.21 -4.40 -3.72
CA ASN A 152 -9.58 -3.90 -3.73
C ASN A 152 -10.40 -4.53 -4.87
N PRO A 153 -11.52 -5.21 -4.56
CA PRO A 153 -12.40 -5.83 -5.55
C PRO A 153 -13.02 -4.88 -6.59
N ALA A 154 -13.11 -3.58 -6.29
CA ALA A 154 -13.80 -2.60 -7.13
C ALA A 154 -13.01 -2.21 -8.40
N ASP A 155 -11.69 -2.38 -8.42
CA ASP A 155 -10.81 -1.92 -9.51
C ASP A 155 -10.50 -2.97 -10.57
N GLY A 156 -11.11 -4.16 -10.49
CA GLY A 156 -11.20 -5.09 -11.62
C GLY A 156 -9.89 -5.39 -12.35
N LEU A 157 -8.94 -6.04 -11.69
CA LEU A 157 -8.05 -7.07 -12.27
C LEU A 157 -7.30 -7.68 -11.08
N PHE A 158 -7.64 -8.93 -10.73
CA PHE A 158 -7.21 -9.65 -9.52
C PHE A 158 -7.91 -9.23 -8.22
N THR A 159 -9.24 -9.26 -8.24
CA THR A 159 -10.00 -9.62 -7.05
C THR A 159 -9.44 -10.94 -6.52
N ARG A 160 -8.77 -10.94 -5.36
CA ARG A 160 -8.73 -12.15 -4.54
C ARG A 160 -10.15 -12.34 -4.01
N THR A 161 -11.05 -12.83 -4.87
CA THR A 161 -12.26 -13.46 -4.38
C THR A 161 -11.79 -14.49 -3.37
N GLY A 162 -12.21 -14.34 -2.12
CA GLY A 162 -12.04 -15.34 -1.07
C GLY A 162 -12.83 -16.61 -1.37
N ALA A 163 -12.74 -17.14 -2.58
CA ALA A 163 -12.88 -18.55 -2.80
C ALA A 163 -11.70 -19.17 -2.07
N ARG A 164 -11.97 -19.69 -0.86
CA ARG A 164 -11.28 -20.88 -0.39
C ARG A 164 -11.16 -21.77 -1.61
N ALA A 165 -9.94 -21.94 -2.15
CA ALA A 165 -9.70 -22.94 -3.15
C ALA A 165 -10.27 -24.23 -2.57
N GLY A 166 -11.40 -24.68 -3.14
CA GLY A 166 -12.00 -25.94 -2.78
C GLY A 166 -10.90 -26.99 -2.88
N LEU A 167 -10.94 -27.95 -1.96
CA LEU A 167 -10.07 -29.12 -1.86
C LEU A 167 -9.88 -29.83 -3.23
N GLY A 168 -9.01 -29.30 -4.08
CA GLY A 168 -8.66 -29.90 -5.38
C GLY A 168 -7.58 -30.98 -5.26
N CYS A 169 -6.92 -31.05 -4.10
CA CYS A 169 -6.00 -32.13 -3.77
C CYS A 169 -6.75 -33.22 -3.02
N ALA A 170 -7.33 -34.18 -3.76
CA ALA A 170 -7.79 -35.45 -3.21
C ALA A 170 -6.58 -36.32 -2.82
N CYS A 171 -5.87 -35.94 -1.77
CA CYS A 171 -4.93 -36.81 -1.06
C CYS A 171 -5.68 -37.41 0.13
N ALA A 172 -5.57 -38.72 0.34
CA ALA A 172 -6.23 -39.42 1.46
C ALA A 172 -5.71 -39.01 2.85
N SER A 173 -4.63 -38.23 2.91
CA SER A 173 -3.98 -37.78 4.15
C SER A 173 -3.48 -36.34 3.99
N ALA A 174 -3.65 -35.52 5.02
CA ALA A 174 -3.10 -34.17 5.07
C ALA A 174 -1.58 -34.22 5.34
N CYS A 175 -0.76 -33.76 4.39
CA CYS A 175 0.68 -33.60 4.61
C CYS A 175 0.93 -32.36 5.48
N GLY A 176 1.23 -32.58 6.76
CA GLY A 176 1.47 -31.53 7.77
C GLY A 176 2.82 -30.81 7.67
N VAL A 177 3.34 -30.60 6.46
CA VAL A 177 4.72 -30.10 6.27
C VAL A 177 4.79 -28.72 5.62
N HIS A 178 3.69 -27.99 5.39
CA HIS A 178 3.61 -26.51 5.39
C HIS A 178 2.20 -26.03 4.96
N ALA A 179 1.67 -25.00 5.64
CA ALA A 179 0.42 -24.34 5.29
C ALA A 179 0.67 -23.14 4.36
N HIS A 180 0.73 -23.36 3.05
CA HIS A 180 0.56 -22.29 2.07
C HIS A 180 -0.15 -22.80 0.81
N ALA A 181 -0.89 -21.91 0.14
CA ALA A 181 -1.60 -22.21 -1.09
C ALA A 181 -0.64 -22.17 -2.28
N HIS A 182 -0.66 -23.18 -3.14
CA HIS A 182 0.02 -23.11 -4.43
C HIS A 182 -0.72 -22.11 -5.31
N ALA A 183 -0.07 -20.97 -5.51
CA ALA A 183 -0.52 -19.94 -6.44
C ALA A 183 -0.23 -20.39 -7.88
N TRP A 184 -1.18 -20.07 -8.76
CA TRP A 184 -1.14 -20.16 -10.22
C TRP A 184 -1.35 -21.55 -10.83
N ASP A 185 -2.62 -21.78 -11.20
CA ASP A 185 -2.96 -22.58 -12.38
C ASP A 185 -2.43 -21.84 -13.63
N ARG A 186 -1.16 -22.08 -13.96
CA ARG A 186 -0.70 -21.96 -15.34
C ARG A 186 -1.08 -23.26 -15.99
N THR A 187 -1.83 -23.21 -17.10
CA THR A 187 -2.05 -24.34 -17.98
C THR A 187 -0.69 -24.87 -18.46
N ALA A 188 -0.12 -25.80 -17.70
CA ALA A 188 0.99 -26.61 -18.18
C ALA A 188 0.47 -27.38 -19.39
N PRO A 189 1.21 -27.48 -20.50
CA PRO A 189 0.81 -28.27 -21.66
C PRO A 189 1.04 -29.75 -21.33
N ALA A 190 0.28 -30.25 -20.35
CA ALA A 190 0.32 -31.60 -19.85
C ALA A 190 -1.12 -32.08 -19.70
N ASP A 191 -1.41 -33.25 -20.28
CA ASP A 191 -2.75 -33.85 -20.21
C ASP A 191 -3.11 -34.30 -18.79
N ASP A 192 -2.12 -34.42 -17.90
CA ASP A 192 -2.30 -34.68 -16.47
C ASP A 192 -1.22 -33.98 -15.62
N ALA A 193 -1.65 -33.01 -14.80
CA ALA A 193 -0.79 -32.25 -13.91
C ALA A 193 -0.18 -33.11 -12.79
N ARG A 194 -0.80 -34.25 -12.42
CA ARG A 194 -0.28 -35.16 -11.40
C ARG A 194 0.95 -35.91 -11.89
N SER A 195 0.95 -36.36 -13.13
CA SER A 195 2.07 -37.08 -13.73
C SER A 195 3.20 -36.15 -14.17
N PHE A 196 2.91 -34.90 -14.54
CA PHE A 196 3.95 -33.91 -14.85
C PHE A 196 4.89 -33.65 -13.66
N TRP A 197 4.33 -33.45 -12.46
CA TRP A 197 5.12 -33.25 -11.24
C TRP A 197 5.46 -34.56 -10.50
N GLY A 198 4.76 -35.65 -10.80
CA GLY A 198 5.03 -36.98 -10.21
C GLY A 198 6.31 -37.64 -10.72
N ALA A 199 6.80 -37.26 -11.91
CA ALA A 199 8.04 -37.79 -12.48
C ALA A 199 9.31 -37.02 -12.03
N LEU A 200 9.17 -35.78 -11.57
CA LEU A 200 10.26 -34.94 -11.07
C LEU A 200 10.07 -34.70 -9.58
N GLY A 201 10.35 -35.76 -8.80
CA GLY A 201 10.37 -35.69 -7.35
C GLY A 201 11.08 -34.44 -6.84
N CYS A 202 10.42 -33.75 -5.90
CA CYS A 202 10.95 -32.70 -5.03
C CYS A 202 12.11 -31.88 -5.63
N SER A 203 11.81 -30.99 -6.57
CA SER A 203 12.78 -29.98 -7.01
C SER A 203 12.61 -28.70 -6.17
N CYS A 204 13.46 -28.59 -5.15
CA CYS A 204 13.71 -27.33 -4.46
C CYS A 204 14.37 -26.35 -5.44
N TRP A 205 13.67 -25.30 -5.86
CA TRP A 205 14.29 -24.13 -6.46
C TRP A 205 13.76 -22.88 -5.78
N ALA A 206 14.63 -22.28 -4.95
CA ALA A 206 14.43 -21.00 -4.32
C ALA A 206 14.85 -19.89 -5.29
N PHE A 207 13.94 -18.95 -5.57
CA PHE A 207 14.19 -17.52 -5.72
C PHE A 207 12.93 -16.76 -5.29
#